data_AF-A0A2S9QNU9-F1
#
_entry.id   AF-A0A2S9QNU9-F1
#
_cell.length_a   1.000
_cell.length_b   1.000
_cell.length_c   1.000
_cell.angle_alpha   90.00
_cell.angle_beta   90.00
_cell.angle_gamma   90.00
#
_symmetry.space_group_name_H-M   'P 1'
#
loop_
_entity.id
_entity.type
_entity.pdbx_description
1 polymer ?
#
loop_
_entity_poly.entity_id
_entity_poly.type
_entity_poly.pdbx_seq_one_letter_code
_entity_poly.pdbx_strand_id
1 'polypeptide(L)' 'MSDAQDGAAGATDPAPPVEEPTATVATILAEVRDTAPTAEREQIAEMIRERLQRAGVELPDAEVEQLTTQIVDGHA' A
#
# COMPACT_ATOMS: atom_id res chain seq x y z
N MET A 1 -26.99 50.79 8.89
CA MET A 1 -26.85 49.56 9.70
C MET A 1 -26.86 48.43 8.68
N SER A 2 -25.71 48.01 8.15
CA SER A 2 -24.74 47.12 8.80
C SER A 2 -25.45 45.90 9.36
N ASP A 3 -25.51 44.82 8.60
CA ASP A 3 -24.69 43.66 8.95
C ASP A 3 -24.49 42.76 7.71
N ALA A 4 -23.23 42.48 7.44
CA ALA A 4 -22.79 41.44 6.53
C ALA A 4 -22.63 40.19 7.39
N GLN A 5 -23.29 39.09 7.04
CA GLN A 5 -22.88 37.78 7.57
C GLN A 5 -22.59 36.82 6.44
N ASP A 6 -21.32 36.90 6.05
CA ASP A 6 -20.48 35.81 5.59
C ASP A 6 -20.68 34.55 6.45
N GLY A 7 -20.69 33.39 5.80
CA GLY A 7 -20.90 32.12 6.49
C GLY A 7 -20.80 30.94 5.54
N ALA A 8 -19.68 30.88 4.82
CA ALA A 8 -19.27 29.72 4.06
C ALA A 8 -19.25 28.48 4.97
N ALA A 9 -20.08 27.50 4.65
CA ALA A 9 -19.82 26.11 5.00
C ALA A 9 -20.04 25.31 3.72
N GLY A 10 -19.19 25.55 2.73
CA GLY A 10 -18.87 24.50 1.77
C GLY A 10 -18.35 23.35 2.60
N ALA A 11 -19.19 22.35 2.83
CA ALA A 11 -18.76 21.05 3.30
C ALA A 11 -17.78 20.55 2.25
N THR A 12 -16.49 20.82 2.48
CA THR A 12 -15.41 20.03 1.93
C THR A 12 -15.72 18.63 2.44
N ASP A 13 -16.35 17.85 1.59
CA ASP A 13 -16.27 16.40 1.64
C ASP A 13 -14.77 16.11 1.71
N PRO A 14 -14.23 15.62 2.84
CA PRO A 14 -12.85 15.21 2.84
C PRO A 14 -12.80 14.04 1.86
N ALA A 15 -12.23 14.30 0.68
CA ALA A 15 -11.93 13.26 -0.29
C ALA A 15 -11.34 12.06 0.46
N PRO A 16 -11.77 10.82 0.16
CA PRO A 16 -11.25 9.65 0.86
C PRO A 16 -9.73 9.72 0.85
N PRO A 17 -9.05 9.28 1.93
CA PRO A 17 -7.60 9.29 1.97
C PRO A 17 -7.13 8.63 0.69
N VAL A 18 -6.40 9.38 -0.14
CA VAL A 18 -5.66 8.80 -1.24
C VAL A 18 -4.80 7.73 -0.59
N GLU A 19 -5.16 6.46 -0.75
CA GLU A 19 -4.40 5.36 -0.20
C GLU A 19 -3.00 5.50 -0.80
N GLU A 20 -2.07 6.03 0.00
CA GLU A 20 -0.72 6.27 -0.49
C GLU A 20 -0.19 4.90 -0.94
N PRO A 21 0.38 4.79 -2.15
CA PRO A 21 0.80 3.51 -2.70
C PRO A 21 1.78 2.78 -1.77
N THR A 22 2.53 3.53 -0.95
CA THR A 22 3.41 3.02 0.09
C THR A 22 2.67 2.29 1.22
N ALA A 23 1.50 2.79 1.66
CA ALA A 23 0.66 2.11 2.64
C ALA A 23 0.09 0.80 2.08
N THR A 24 -0.25 0.80 0.78
CA THR A 24 -0.72 -0.40 0.06
C THR A 24 0.37 -1.46 -0.04
N VAL A 25 1.61 -1.08 -0.38
CA VAL A 25 2.74 -2.02 -0.44
C VAL A 25 3.04 -2.62 0.94
N ALA A 26 3.10 -1.81 2.00
CA ALA A 26 3.36 -2.31 3.35
C ALA A 26 2.29 -3.31 3.82
N THR A 27 1.02 -3.03 3.50
CA THR A 27 -0.10 -3.94 3.78
C THR A 27 0.07 -5.27 3.03
N ILE A 28 0.37 -5.22 1.73
CA ILE A 28 0.61 -6.39 0.90
C ILE A 28 1.74 -7.27 1.47
N LEU A 29 2.85 -6.67 1.93
CA LEU A 29 3.96 -7.41 2.50
C LEU A 29 3.60 -8.09 3.82
N ALA A 30 2.83 -7.40 4.67
CA ALA A 30 2.33 -7.99 5.91
C ALA A 30 1.40 -9.17 5.63
N GLU A 31 0.51 -9.06 4.65
CA GLU A 31 -0.38 -10.14 4.22
C GLU A 31 0.39 -11.34 3.64
N VAL A 32 1.41 -11.09 2.80
CA VAL A 32 2.26 -12.15 2.23
C VAL A 32 2.97 -12.91 3.35
N ARG A 33 3.56 -12.19 4.32
CA ARG A 33 4.26 -12.78 5.47
C ARG A 33 3.32 -13.67 6.31
N ASP A 34 2.11 -13.20 6.57
CA ASP A 34 1.12 -13.96 7.36
C ASP A 34 0.60 -15.20 6.61
N THR A 35 0.38 -15.07 5.29
CA THR A 35 -0.13 -16.16 4.45
C THR A 35 0.92 -17.28 4.27
N ALA A 36 2.19 -16.90 4.17
CA ALA A 36 3.24 -17.79 3.69
C ALA A 36 4.56 -17.64 4.48
N PRO A 37 4.55 -17.90 5.80
CA PRO A 37 5.72 -17.70 6.67
C PRO A 37 6.88 -18.65 6.38
N THR A 38 6.62 -19.77 5.67
CA THR A 38 7.62 -20.78 5.31
C THR A 38 7.72 -20.99 3.79
N ALA A 39 7.19 -20.07 2.99
CA ALA A 39 7.31 -20.18 1.54
C ALA A 39 8.74 -19.90 1.08
N GLU A 40 9.10 -20.52 -0.03
CA GLU A 40 10.38 -20.25 -0.70
C GLU A 40 10.39 -18.82 -1.27
N ARG A 41 11.58 -18.26 -1.41
CA ARG A 41 11.79 -16.89 -1.92
C ARG A 41 11.04 -16.62 -3.23
N GLU A 42 11.08 -17.54 -4.19
CA GLU A 42 10.39 -17.41 -5.48
C GLU A 42 8.86 -17.34 -5.33
N GLN A 43 8.30 -18.15 -4.42
CA GLN A 43 6.87 -18.14 -4.14
C GLN A 43 6.44 -16.82 -3.47
N ILE A 44 7.26 -16.31 -2.55
CA ILE A 44 7.03 -15.00 -1.92
C ILE A 44 7.04 -13.88 -2.98
N ALA A 45 8.02 -13.88 -3.89
CA ALA A 45 8.13 -12.89 -4.97
C ALA A 45 6.93 -12.94 -5.94
N GLU A 46 6.44 -14.13 -6.26
CA GLU A 46 5.23 -14.32 -7.07
C GLU A 46 4.00 -13.75 -6.35
N MET A 47 3.81 -14.10 -5.08
CA MET A 47 2.70 -13.61 -4.26
C MET A 47 2.70 -12.09 -4.07
N ILE A 48 3.88 -11.47 -3.94
CA ILE A 48 4.01 -10.01 -3.91
C ILE A 48 3.57 -9.42 -5.25
N ARG A 49 4.09 -9.95 -6.38
CA ARG A 49 3.74 -9.46 -7.73
C ARG A 49 2.24 -9.55 -8.01
N GLU A 50 1.61 -10.67 -7.71
CA GLU A 50 0.18 -10.85 -7.92
C GLU A 50 -0.66 -9.85 -7.12
N ARG A 51 -0.30 -9.61 -5.85
CA ARG A 51 -0.99 -8.66 -4.99
C ARG A 51 -0.78 -7.22 -5.44
N LEU A 52 0.44 -6.85 -5.83
CA LEU A 52 0.75 -5.53 -6.38
C LEU A 52 -0.05 -5.26 -7.66
N GLN A 53 -0.10 -6.22 -8.58
CA GLN A 53 -0.91 -6.11 -9.81
C GLN A 53 -2.40 -5.95 -9.49
N ARG A 54 -2.93 -6.72 -8.53
CA ARG A 54 -4.33 -6.59 -8.10
C ARG A 54 -4.64 -5.23 -7.48
N ALA A 55 -3.66 -4.66 -6.77
CA ALA A 55 -3.74 -3.32 -6.19
C ALA A 55 -3.46 -2.19 -7.20
N GLY A 56 -3.15 -2.51 -8.47
CA GLY A 56 -2.78 -1.52 -9.48
C GLY A 56 -1.44 -0.84 -9.22
N VAL A 57 -0.58 -1.44 -8.40
CA VAL A 57 0.76 -0.94 -8.08
C VAL A 57 1.76 -1.57 -9.04
N GLU A 58 2.37 -0.75 -9.88
CA GLU A 58 3.46 -1.17 -10.76
C GLU A 58 4.81 -0.93 -10.06
N LEU A 59 5.50 -2.01 -9.70
CA LEU A 59 6.86 -1.97 -9.16
C LEU A 59 7.80 -2.72 -10.11
N PRO A 60 9.03 -2.22 -10.31
CA PRO A 60 10.01 -2.94 -11.11
C PRO A 60 10.45 -4.22 -10.37
N ASP A 61 10.85 -5.25 -11.12
CA ASP A 61 11.28 -6.54 -10.54
C ASP A 61 12.40 -6.38 -9.50
N ALA A 62 13.31 -5.42 -9.68
CA ALA A 62 14.36 -5.13 -8.71
C ALA A 62 13.79 -4.72 -7.34
N GLU A 63 12.71 -3.92 -7.31
CA GLU A 63 12.06 -3.53 -6.07
C GLU A 63 11.32 -4.71 -5.44
N VAL A 64 10.59 -5.50 -6.25
CA VAL A 64 9.94 -6.73 -5.78
C VAL A 64 10.95 -7.68 -5.14
N GLU A 65 12.12 -7.84 -5.74
CA GLU A 65 13.21 -8.67 -5.21
C GLU A 65 13.74 -8.13 -3.88
N GLN A 66 13.89 -6.80 -3.73
CA GLN A 66 14.25 -6.17 -2.46
C GLN A 66 13.18 -6.39 -1.38
N LEU A 67 11.90 -6.28 -1.75
CA LEU A 67 10.77 -6.54 -0.84
C LEU A 67 10.73 -8.02 -0.41
N THR A 68 10.98 -8.93 -1.34
CA THR A 68 11.04 -10.36 -1.08
C THR A 68 12.16 -10.69 -0.08
N THR A 69 13.35 -10.11 -0.29
CA THR A 69 14.48 -10.26 0.63
C THR A 69 14.13 -9.74 2.03
N GLN A 70 13.43 -8.61 2.15
CA GLN A 70 12.99 -8.09 3.46
C GLN A 70 12.04 -9.03 4.21
N ILE A 71 11.14 -9.72 3.49
CA ILE A 71 10.26 -10.73 4.10
C ILE A 71 11.06 -11.95 4.57
N VAL A 72 11.96 -12.46 3.71
CA VAL A 72 12.76 -13.65 4.00
C VAL A 72 13.76 -13.42 5.14
N ASP A 73 14.44 -12.27 5.15
CA ASP A 73 15.38 -11.88 6.21
C ASP A 73 14.68 -11.40 7.49
N GLY A 74 13.35 -11.25 7.49
CA GLY A 74 12.57 -10.82 8.66
C GLY A 74 12.75 -9.34 9.03
N HIS A 75 13.14 -8.49 8.07
CA HIS A 75 13.42 -7.06 8.27
C HIS A 75 12.22 -6.13 8.06
N ALA A 76 11.01 -6.67 7.87
CA ALA A 76 9.77 -5.92 7.61
C ALA A 76 8.90 -5.69 8.84
#